data_AF-A0AAE4CUJ4-F1
#
_entry.id   AF-A0AAE4CUJ4-F1
#
_cell.length_a   1.000
_cell.length_b   1.000
_cell.length_c   1.000
_cell.angle_alpha   90.00
_cell.angle_beta   90.00
_cell.angle_gamma   90.00
#
_symmetry.space_group_name_H-M   'P 1'
#
loop_
_entity.id
_entity.type
_entity.pdbx_description
1 polymer ?
#
loop_
_entity_poly.entity_id
_entity_poly.type
_entity_poly.pdbx_seq_one_letter_code
_entity_poly.pdbx_strand_id
1 'polypeptide(L)'
;MISVVTSELYRFATIRSVWLSVIVVVIAGYAVSWFGAAFWGLVVGAGTFAVTANVVGSQFTHRTMVLTYLARPNRLVVLAGQIVASALVGALIAVVSAVGVRDQPGLIVAGLSAVPVIAIFAAALATVVRRPLWLILGFTGWLIIVEGAIFQLDYPLPISTFLASISGRPEQLGTFGAWTAGALVLAVALARRDVTD
;
A
#
# COMPACT_ATOMS: atom_id res chain seq x y z
N MET A 1 15.88 -13.42 6.31
CA MET A 1 14.64 -12.64 6.13
C MET A 1 14.64 -11.37 6.99
N ILE A 2 14.87 -11.48 8.31
CA ILE A 2 14.93 -10.32 9.23
C ILE A 2 15.87 -9.22 8.73
N SER A 3 17.08 -9.56 8.28
CA SER A 3 18.03 -8.55 7.76
C SER A 3 17.49 -7.73 6.57
N VAL A 4 16.66 -8.34 5.72
CA VAL A 4 16.05 -7.65 4.56
C VAL A 4 14.99 -6.70 5.08
N VAL A 5 14.12 -7.17 5.97
CA VAL A 5 13.07 -6.33 6.59
C VAL A 5 13.69 -5.15 7.32
N THR A 6 14.74 -5.36 8.12
CA THR A 6 15.45 -4.29 8.83
C THR A 6 16.07 -3.29 7.86
N SER A 7 16.68 -3.76 6.76
CA SER A 7 17.25 -2.88 5.73
C SER A 7 16.17 -2.04 5.03
N GLU A 8 15.03 -2.66 4.70
CA GLU A 8 13.90 -1.96 4.08
C GLU A 8 13.31 -0.92 5.04
N LEU A 9 13.05 -1.29 6.30
CA LEU A 9 12.54 -0.37 7.33
C LEU A 9 13.52 0.78 7.60
N TYR A 10 14.82 0.50 7.66
CA TYR A 10 15.84 1.53 7.79
C TYR A 10 15.80 2.51 6.61
N ARG A 11 15.57 2.02 5.39
CA ARG A 11 15.40 2.88 4.22
C ARG A 11 14.14 3.73 4.31
N PHE A 12 12.99 3.17 4.70
CA PHE A 12 11.78 3.95 4.99
C PHE A 12 12.06 5.05 6.03
N ALA A 13 12.83 4.73 7.07
CA ALA A 13 13.16 5.66 8.15
C ALA A 13 14.21 6.73 7.78
N THR A 14 15.06 6.49 6.78
CA THR A 14 16.16 7.41 6.45
C THR A 14 15.80 8.40 5.32
N ILE A 15 14.88 8.02 4.42
CA ILE A 15 14.51 8.88 3.29
C ILE A 15 13.57 10.00 3.77
N ARG A 16 14.07 11.24 3.75
CA ARG A 16 13.30 12.43 4.18
C ARG A 16 11.99 12.63 3.41
N SER A 17 11.97 12.36 2.10
CA SER A 17 10.75 12.51 1.28
C SER A 17 9.65 11.52 1.66
N VAL A 18 10.01 10.33 2.17
CA VAL A 18 9.05 9.35 2.69
C VAL A 18 8.38 9.89 3.93
N TRP A 19 9.14 10.44 4.88
CA TRP A 19 8.59 11.08 6.07
C TRP A 19 7.69 12.26 5.75
N LEU A 20 8.10 13.13 4.81
CA LEU A 20 7.24 14.23 4.36
C LEU A 20 5.91 13.70 3.80
N SER A 21 5.96 12.63 3.00
CA SER A 21 4.75 12.01 2.45
C SER A 21 3.87 11.39 3.54
N VAL A 22 4.46 10.67 4.50
CA VAL A 22 3.72 10.10 5.65
C VAL A 22 3.08 11.20 6.49
N ILE A 23 3.81 12.28 6.79
CA ILE A 23 3.28 13.43 7.54
C ILE A 23 2.10 14.05 6.79
N VAL A 24 2.23 14.27 5.48
CA VAL A 24 1.13 14.79 4.65
C VAL A 24 -0.07 13.87 4.69
N VAL A 25 0.11 12.55 4.56
CA VAL A 25 -0.99 11.57 4.63
C VAL A 25 -1.67 11.57 6.00
N VAL A 26 -0.91 11.64 7.08
CA VAL A 26 -1.45 11.67 8.45
C VAL A 26 -2.23 12.97 8.69
N ILE A 27 -1.67 14.12 8.33
CA ILE A 27 -2.33 15.43 8.49
C ILE A 27 -3.59 15.49 7.64
N ALA A 28 -3.51 15.07 6.37
CA ALA A 28 -4.66 15.05 5.48
C ALA A 28 -5.74 14.07 5.99
N GLY A 29 -5.35 12.88 6.43
CA GLY A 29 -6.26 11.89 7.00
C GLY A 29 -6.99 12.44 8.23
N TYR A 30 -6.26 13.12 9.12
CA TYR A 30 -6.85 13.79 10.28
C TYR A 30 -7.80 14.94 9.89
N ALA A 31 -7.38 15.81 8.97
CA ALA A 31 -8.21 16.94 8.53
C ALA A 31 -9.51 16.46 7.86
N VAL A 32 -9.43 15.37 7.11
CA VAL A 32 -10.54 14.82 6.34
C VAL A 32 -11.42 13.89 7.17
N SER A 33 -10.96 13.42 8.34
CA SER A 33 -11.79 12.59 9.23
C SER A 33 -13.03 13.30 9.75
N TRP A 34 -13.05 14.64 9.73
CA TRP A 34 -14.22 15.45 10.03
C TRP A 34 -15.40 15.20 9.07
N PHE A 35 -15.12 14.78 7.83
CA PHE A 35 -16.15 14.42 6.85
C PHE A 35 -16.63 12.97 7.00
N GLY A 36 -16.05 12.23 7.94
CA GLY A 36 -16.44 10.86 8.27
C GLY A 36 -15.36 9.82 7.94
N ALA A 37 -15.64 8.62 8.39
CA ALA A 37 -14.76 7.46 8.32
C ALA A 37 -14.33 7.07 6.91
N ALA A 38 -15.27 7.11 5.95
CA ALA A 38 -15.00 6.73 4.57
C ALA A 38 -13.96 7.66 3.93
N PHE A 39 -14.04 8.96 4.23
CA PHE A 39 -13.08 9.94 3.72
C PHE A 39 -11.71 9.81 4.38
N TRP A 40 -11.65 9.60 5.70
CA TRP A 40 -10.41 9.25 6.39
C TRP A 40 -9.77 8.01 5.75
N GLY A 41 -10.56 6.95 5.58
CA GLY A 41 -10.12 5.69 5.03
C GLY A 41 -9.62 5.79 3.58
N LEU A 42 -10.26 6.62 2.76
CA LEU A 42 -9.82 6.91 1.40
C LEU A 42 -8.47 7.62 1.39
N VAL A 43 -8.29 8.66 2.20
CA VAL A 43 -7.03 9.42 2.26
C VAL A 43 -5.89 8.57 2.82
N VAL A 44 -6.14 7.87 3.92
CA VAL A 44 -5.13 7.00 4.55
C VAL A 44 -4.80 5.82 3.65
N GLY A 45 -5.79 5.20 3.01
CA GLY A 45 -5.60 4.09 2.09
C GLY A 45 -4.84 4.49 0.83
N ALA A 46 -5.30 5.52 0.13
CA ALA A 46 -4.63 6.02 -1.08
C ALA A 46 -3.25 6.60 -0.76
N GLY A 47 -3.10 7.28 0.36
CA GLY A 47 -1.83 7.79 0.85
C GLY A 47 -0.83 6.67 1.16
N THR A 48 -1.27 5.65 1.88
CA THR A 48 -0.46 4.45 2.17
C THR A 48 -0.06 3.74 0.88
N PHE A 49 -1.01 3.57 -0.05
CA PHE A 49 -0.73 3.02 -1.37
C PHE A 49 0.37 3.81 -2.09
N ALA A 50 0.23 5.14 -2.18
CA ALA A 50 1.17 6.00 -2.89
C ALA A 50 2.56 6.01 -2.24
N VAL A 51 2.63 6.07 -0.91
CA VAL A 51 3.91 6.00 -0.16
C VAL A 51 4.60 4.68 -0.44
N THR A 52 3.89 3.56 -0.28
CA THR A 52 4.47 2.23 -0.49
C THR A 52 4.86 2.00 -1.94
N ALA A 53 3.99 2.36 -2.89
CA ALA A 53 4.27 2.25 -4.32
C ALA A 53 5.52 3.05 -4.73
N ASN A 54 5.69 4.27 -4.20
CA ASN A 54 6.89 5.06 -4.44
C ASN A 54 8.15 4.43 -3.83
N VAL A 55 8.09 3.98 -2.57
CA VAL A 55 9.27 3.43 -1.90
C VAL A 55 9.72 2.12 -2.54
N VAL A 56 8.79 1.22 -2.88
CA VAL A 56 9.12 -0.05 -3.55
C VAL A 56 9.49 0.21 -5.01
N GLY A 57 8.70 1.00 -5.74
CA GLY A 57 8.92 1.30 -7.15
C GLY A 57 10.24 2.03 -7.43
N SER A 58 10.65 2.96 -6.55
CA SER A 58 11.91 3.70 -6.70
C SER A 58 13.15 2.79 -6.67
N GLN A 59 13.07 1.60 -6.07
CA GLN A 59 14.18 0.64 -6.09
C GLN A 59 14.47 0.12 -7.50
N PHE A 60 13.42 -0.03 -8.31
CA PHE A 60 13.55 -0.42 -9.71
C PHE A 60 14.07 0.76 -10.54
N THR A 61 13.56 1.98 -10.31
CA THR A 61 14.01 3.19 -11.02
C THR A 61 15.48 3.52 -10.78
N HIS A 62 15.95 3.43 -9.53
CA HIS A 62 17.33 3.76 -9.16
C HIS A 62 18.30 2.57 -9.26
N ARG A 63 17.84 1.42 -9.79
CA ARG A 63 18.62 0.18 -9.92
C ARG A 63 19.23 -0.34 -8.62
N THR A 64 18.82 0.17 -7.46
CA THR A 64 19.26 -0.34 -6.15
C THR A 64 18.78 -1.76 -5.90
N MET A 65 17.67 -2.16 -6.56
CA MET A 65 17.18 -3.53 -6.53
C MET A 65 18.23 -4.55 -7.04
N VAL A 66 19.06 -4.16 -8.01
CA VAL A 66 20.13 -5.03 -8.56
C VAL A 66 21.15 -5.34 -7.47
N LEU A 67 21.57 -4.35 -6.69
CA LEU A 67 22.51 -4.54 -5.57
C LEU A 67 21.91 -5.45 -4.49
N THR A 68 20.62 -5.29 -4.19
CA THR A 68 19.93 -6.16 -3.23
C THR A 68 19.87 -7.60 -3.73
N TYR A 69 19.65 -7.83 -5.03
CA TYR A 69 19.69 -9.18 -5.62
C TYR A 69 21.10 -9.77 -5.70
N LEU A 70 22.15 -8.96 -5.87
CA LEU A 70 23.54 -9.43 -5.76
C LEU A 70 23.87 -9.86 -4.33
N ALA A 71 23.45 -9.09 -3.32
CA ALA A 71 23.66 -9.43 -1.92
C ALA A 71 22.78 -10.62 -1.44
N ARG A 72 21.60 -10.80 -2.05
CA ARG A 72 20.64 -11.87 -1.74
C ARG A 72 20.05 -12.45 -3.04
N PRO A 73 20.63 -13.55 -3.57
CA PRO A 73 20.23 -14.09 -4.87
C PRO A 73 18.79 -14.62 -4.90
N ASN A 74 18.22 -14.96 -3.74
CA ASN A 74 16.83 -15.41 -3.67
C ASN A 74 15.86 -14.22 -3.76
N ARG A 75 15.42 -13.91 -4.98
CA ARG A 75 14.50 -12.80 -5.29
C ARG A 75 13.20 -12.83 -4.49
N LEU A 76 12.69 -14.03 -4.16
CA LEU A 76 11.45 -14.19 -3.38
C LEU A 76 11.63 -13.76 -1.92
N VAL A 77 12.81 -13.96 -1.34
CA VAL A 77 13.11 -13.50 0.03
C VAL A 77 13.15 -11.97 0.10
N VAL A 78 13.62 -11.32 -0.97
CA VAL A 78 13.62 -9.86 -1.06
C VAL A 78 12.19 -9.33 -1.19
N LEU A 79 11.40 -9.91 -2.09
CA LEU A 79 9.98 -9.57 -2.25
C LEU A 79 9.21 -9.75 -0.93
N ALA A 80 9.39 -10.88 -0.24
CA ALA A 80 8.78 -11.13 1.06
C ALA A 80 9.20 -10.07 2.10
N GLY A 81 10.48 -9.67 2.11
CA GLY A 81 10.98 -8.62 2.99
C GLY A 81 10.33 -7.25 2.71
N GLN A 82 10.19 -6.88 1.43
CA GLN A 82 9.52 -5.65 1.01
C GLN A 82 8.03 -5.65 1.38
N ILE A 83 7.34 -6.78 1.20
CA ILE A 83 5.93 -6.97 1.57
C ILE A 83 5.76 -6.78 3.08
N VAL A 84 6.58 -7.46 3.89
CA VAL A 84 6.50 -7.38 5.36
C VAL A 84 6.82 -5.96 5.83
N ALA A 85 7.87 -5.33 5.32
CA ALA A 85 8.19 -3.94 5.66
C ALA A 85 7.06 -2.98 5.29
N SER A 86 6.46 -3.15 4.11
CA SER A 86 5.33 -2.35 3.64
C SER A 86 4.10 -2.52 4.52
N ALA A 87 3.79 -3.75 4.95
CA ALA A 87 2.69 -4.03 5.87
C ALA A 87 2.91 -3.35 7.24
N LEU A 88 4.14 -3.40 7.77
CA LEU A 88 4.50 -2.75 9.03
C LEU A 88 4.39 -1.22 8.95
N VAL A 89 4.86 -0.63 7.85
CA VAL A 89 4.74 0.82 7.61
C VAL A 89 3.27 1.22 7.43
N GLY A 90 2.48 0.44 6.69
CA GLY A 90 1.03 0.66 6.56
C GLY A 90 0.33 0.60 7.91
N ALA A 91 0.67 -0.38 8.75
CA ALA A 91 0.15 -0.48 10.11
C ALA A 91 0.52 0.75 10.95
N LEU A 92 1.76 1.22 10.86
CA LEU A 92 2.19 2.44 11.56
C LEU A 92 1.40 3.67 11.09
N ILE A 93 1.20 3.84 9.79
CA ILE A 93 0.39 4.94 9.23
C ILE A 93 -1.05 4.85 9.76
N ALA A 94 -1.64 3.65 9.79
CA ALA A 94 -2.98 3.43 10.32
C ALA A 94 -3.07 3.79 11.81
N VAL A 95 -2.14 3.33 12.64
CA VAL A 95 -2.08 3.66 14.07
C VAL A 95 -1.97 5.17 14.29
N VAL A 96 -1.05 5.83 13.60
CA VAL A 96 -0.80 7.27 13.80
C VAL A 96 -1.97 8.11 13.29
N SER A 97 -2.60 7.73 12.17
CA SER A 97 -3.75 8.45 11.61
C SER A 97 -5.09 8.14 12.31
N ALA A 98 -5.19 7.04 13.06
CA ALA A 98 -6.41 6.65 13.77
C ALA A 98 -6.86 7.66 14.84
N VAL A 99 -5.97 8.57 15.26
CA VAL A 99 -6.32 9.70 16.16
C VAL A 99 -7.51 10.50 15.61
N GLY A 100 -7.64 10.63 14.28
CA GLY A 100 -8.75 11.34 13.64
C GLY A 100 -10.12 10.65 13.71
N VAL A 101 -10.15 9.35 14.01
CA VAL A 101 -11.37 8.52 14.08
C VAL A 101 -11.54 7.83 15.44
N ARG A 102 -10.90 8.38 16.48
CA ARG A 102 -10.81 7.78 17.82
C ARG A 102 -12.17 7.46 18.47
N ASP A 103 -13.20 8.23 18.13
CA ASP A 103 -14.54 8.10 18.71
C ASP A 103 -15.32 6.90 18.12
N GLN A 104 -14.73 6.19 17.15
CA GLN A 104 -15.34 5.05 16.45
C GLN A 104 -14.40 3.82 16.50
N PRO A 105 -14.32 3.11 17.64
CA PRO A 105 -13.32 2.07 17.87
C PRO A 105 -13.39 0.90 16.87
N GLY A 106 -14.58 0.56 16.37
CA GLY A 106 -14.75 -0.47 15.33
C GLY A 106 -14.00 -0.14 14.04
N LEU A 107 -13.89 1.14 13.70
CA LEU A 107 -13.19 1.59 12.49
C LEU A 107 -11.67 1.63 12.67
N ILE A 108 -11.19 1.84 13.90
CA ILE A 108 -9.77 1.72 14.21
C ILE A 108 -9.32 0.29 13.93
N VAL A 109 -10.09 -0.69 14.42
CA VAL A 109 -9.80 -2.12 14.18
C VAL A 109 -9.87 -2.43 12.68
N ALA A 110 -10.90 -1.95 11.99
CA ALA A 110 -11.04 -2.14 10.55
C ALA A 110 -9.86 -1.54 9.77
N GLY A 111 -9.46 -0.31 10.09
CA GLY A 111 -8.31 0.37 9.48
C GLY A 111 -6.98 -0.34 9.76
N LEU A 112 -6.75 -0.80 11.00
CA LEU A 112 -5.56 -1.57 11.37
C LEU A 112 -5.47 -2.90 10.62
N SER A 113 -6.59 -3.46 10.18
CA SER A 113 -6.60 -4.68 9.37
C SER A 113 -6.42 -4.40 7.87
N ALA A 114 -7.10 -3.39 7.31
CA ALA A 114 -7.15 -3.16 5.87
C ALA A 114 -5.99 -2.31 5.33
N VAL A 115 -5.50 -1.32 6.10
CA VAL A 115 -4.42 -0.42 5.65
C VAL A 115 -3.09 -1.17 5.43
N PRO A 116 -2.70 -2.15 6.26
CA PRO A 116 -1.56 -3.00 5.93
C PRO A 116 -1.77 -3.81 4.64
N VAL A 117 -3.00 -4.27 4.37
CA VAL A 117 -3.32 -5.05 3.17
C VAL A 117 -3.19 -4.20 1.91
N ILE A 118 -3.65 -2.94 1.91
CA ILE A 118 -3.45 -2.05 0.76
C ILE A 118 -1.97 -1.68 0.55
N ALA A 119 -1.17 -1.62 1.63
CA ALA A 119 0.28 -1.48 1.51
C ALA A 119 0.91 -2.71 0.82
N ILE A 120 0.49 -3.92 1.20
CA ILE A 120 0.94 -5.16 0.54
C ILE A 120 0.53 -5.15 -0.94
N PHE A 121 -0.70 -4.79 -1.24
CA PHE A 121 -1.20 -4.65 -2.62
C PHE A 121 -0.36 -3.66 -3.43
N ALA A 122 -0.07 -2.49 -2.87
CA ALA A 122 0.78 -1.48 -3.49
C ALA A 122 2.20 -2.00 -3.77
N ALA A 123 2.82 -2.69 -2.80
CA ALA A 123 4.15 -3.27 -2.96
C ALA A 123 4.19 -4.34 -4.05
N ALA A 124 3.16 -5.21 -4.10
CA ALA A 124 3.01 -6.22 -5.13
C ALA A 124 2.89 -5.59 -6.52
N LEU A 125 1.99 -4.61 -6.70
CA LEU A 125 1.84 -3.90 -7.96
C LEU A 125 3.08 -3.10 -8.36
N ALA A 126 3.79 -2.51 -7.40
CA ALA A 126 5.04 -1.80 -7.68
C ALA A 126 6.13 -2.74 -8.23
N THR A 127 6.14 -4.01 -7.80
CA THR A 127 7.04 -5.05 -8.32
C THR A 127 6.68 -5.44 -9.76
N VAL A 128 5.39 -5.38 -10.12
CA VAL A 128 4.88 -5.68 -11.46
C VAL A 128 5.15 -4.52 -12.42
N VAL A 129 4.72 -3.31 -12.07
CA VAL A 129 4.77 -2.13 -12.96
C VAL A 129 6.18 -1.54 -13.03
N ARG A 130 6.96 -1.62 -11.95
CA ARG A 130 8.34 -1.12 -11.82
C ARG A 130 8.53 0.38 -12.09
N ARG A 131 7.46 1.12 -12.37
CA ARG A 131 7.44 2.58 -12.56
C ARG A 131 6.42 3.22 -11.62
N PRO A 132 6.85 3.82 -10.50
CA PRO A 132 5.94 4.26 -9.43
C PRO A 132 4.95 5.32 -9.90
N LEU A 133 5.40 6.27 -10.73
CA LEU A 133 4.53 7.34 -11.24
C LEU A 133 3.39 6.80 -12.13
N TRP A 134 3.68 5.82 -12.98
CA TRP A 134 2.66 5.14 -13.80
C TRP A 134 1.68 4.34 -12.96
N LEU A 135 2.17 3.67 -11.91
CA LEU A 135 1.32 2.94 -10.99
C LEU A 135 0.38 3.87 -10.23
N ILE A 136 0.88 4.99 -9.70
CA ILE A 136 0.07 5.95 -8.95
C ILE A 136 -0.96 6.63 -9.87
N LEU A 137 -0.55 7.09 -11.06
CA LEU A 137 -1.49 7.68 -12.02
C LEU A 137 -2.53 6.67 -12.49
N GLY A 138 -2.12 5.44 -12.79
CA GLY A 138 -3.02 4.36 -13.20
C GLY A 138 -4.01 3.99 -12.09
N PHE A 139 -3.55 3.92 -10.85
CA PHE A 139 -4.40 3.66 -9.69
C PHE A 139 -5.40 4.78 -9.44
N THR A 140 -4.96 6.03 -9.49
CA THR A 140 -5.84 7.20 -9.35
C THR A 140 -6.86 7.27 -10.50
N GLY A 141 -6.42 7.03 -11.73
CA GLY A 141 -7.30 6.97 -12.89
C GLY A 141 -8.33 5.84 -12.79
N TRP A 142 -7.91 4.66 -12.34
CA TRP A 142 -8.79 3.53 -12.08
C TRP A 142 -9.85 3.86 -11.02
N LEU A 143 -9.42 4.43 -9.89
CA LEU A 143 -10.32 4.84 -8.81
C LEU A 143 -11.36 5.85 -9.30
N ILE A 144 -10.94 6.90 -10.01
CA ILE A 144 -11.86 7.98 -10.43
C ILE A 144 -12.79 7.51 -11.55
N ILE A 145 -12.25 6.84 -12.58
CA ILE A 145 -12.99 6.52 -13.80
C ILE A 145 -13.76 5.22 -13.62
N VAL A 146 -13.06 4.13 -13.26
CA VAL A 146 -13.66 2.80 -13.23
C VAL A 146 -14.51 2.65 -11.98
N GLU A 147 -13.92 2.82 -10.80
CA GLU A 147 -14.65 2.58 -9.56
C GLU A 147 -15.61 3.72 -9.22
N GLY A 148 -15.21 4.97 -9.42
CA GLY A 148 -16.02 6.15 -9.09
C GLY A 148 -17.10 6.44 -10.13
N ALA A 149 -16.71 6.69 -11.39
CA ALA A 149 -17.65 7.16 -12.41
C ALA A 149 -18.50 6.04 -13.03
N ILE A 150 -17.89 4.90 -13.39
CA ILE A 150 -18.60 3.81 -14.07
C ILE A 150 -19.39 2.96 -13.08
N PHE A 151 -18.75 2.52 -12.00
CA PHE A 151 -19.35 1.56 -11.06
C PHE A 151 -19.86 2.16 -9.75
N GLN A 152 -19.65 3.46 -9.51
CA GLN A 152 -20.15 4.20 -8.33
C GLN A 152 -19.81 3.53 -6.98
N LEU A 153 -18.69 2.79 -6.93
CA LEU A 153 -18.22 2.00 -5.79
C LEU A 153 -19.13 0.83 -5.36
N ASP A 154 -20.10 0.44 -6.20
CA ASP A 154 -21.07 -0.63 -5.87
C ASP A 154 -20.55 -2.04 -6.17
N TYR A 155 -19.65 -2.18 -7.13
CA TYR A 155 -19.07 -3.47 -7.50
C TYR A 155 -17.91 -3.87 -6.60
N PRO A 156 -17.62 -5.18 -6.43
CA PRO A 156 -16.57 -5.68 -5.56
C PRO A 156 -15.16 -5.52 -6.16
N LEU A 157 -14.79 -4.29 -6.51
CA LEU A 157 -13.49 -3.93 -7.09
C LEU A 157 -12.49 -3.62 -5.96
N PRO A 158 -11.18 -3.53 -6.26
CA PRO A 158 -10.16 -3.40 -5.23
C PRO A 158 -10.37 -2.23 -4.26
N ILE A 159 -10.74 -1.03 -4.75
CA ILE A 159 -10.85 0.15 -3.86
C ILE A 159 -12.17 0.19 -3.14
N SER A 160 -13.26 -0.10 -3.82
CA SER A 160 -14.59 -0.27 -3.24
C SER A 160 -14.60 -1.33 -2.15
N THR A 161 -13.98 -2.50 -2.34
CA THR A 161 -13.87 -3.53 -1.30
C THR A 161 -12.99 -3.09 -0.14
N PHE A 162 -11.89 -2.38 -0.40
CA PHE A 162 -11.08 -1.76 0.64
C PHE A 162 -11.87 -0.70 1.45
N LEU A 163 -12.53 0.25 0.77
CA LEU A 163 -13.34 1.30 1.40
C LEU A 163 -14.52 0.72 2.18
N ALA A 164 -15.17 -0.32 1.65
CA ALA A 164 -16.22 -1.04 2.37
C ALA A 164 -15.67 -1.70 3.65
N SER A 165 -14.49 -2.34 3.55
CA SER A 165 -13.85 -2.99 4.70
C SER A 165 -13.56 -2.02 5.85
N ILE A 166 -13.10 -0.81 5.55
CA ILE A 166 -12.77 0.22 6.56
C ILE A 166 -13.96 1.07 7.00
N SER A 167 -15.10 1.01 6.31
CA SER A 167 -16.32 1.76 6.65
C SER A 167 -17.35 0.96 7.43
N GLY A 168 -16.98 -0.21 7.94
CA GLY A 168 -17.81 -1.03 8.83
C GLY A 168 -18.35 -2.32 8.22
N ARG A 169 -17.85 -2.74 7.05
CA ARG A 169 -18.17 -4.02 6.40
C ARG A 169 -16.95 -4.95 6.36
N PRO A 170 -16.50 -5.49 7.52
CA PRO A 170 -15.27 -6.27 7.62
C PRO A 170 -15.27 -7.52 6.72
N GLU A 171 -16.45 -8.04 6.35
CA GLU A 171 -16.58 -9.16 5.41
C GLU A 171 -15.94 -8.87 4.04
N GLN A 172 -15.87 -7.60 3.63
CA GLN A 172 -15.25 -7.20 2.36
C GLN A 172 -13.72 -7.24 2.38
N LEU A 173 -13.11 -7.34 3.57
CA LEU A 173 -11.67 -7.54 3.70
C LEU A 173 -11.21 -8.84 3.03
N GLY A 174 -12.06 -9.89 3.04
CA GLY A 174 -11.79 -11.14 2.34
C GLY A 174 -11.70 -10.94 0.82
N THR A 175 -12.66 -10.20 0.25
CA THR A 175 -12.67 -9.85 -1.18
C THR A 175 -11.46 -9.00 -1.58
N PHE A 176 -11.11 -8.00 -0.77
CA PHE A 176 -9.91 -7.20 -0.99
C PHE A 176 -8.62 -8.02 -0.84
N GLY A 177 -8.61 -8.96 0.11
CA GLY A 177 -7.56 -9.94 0.30
C GLY A 177 -7.36 -10.83 -0.93
N ALA A 178 -8.44 -11.22 -1.62
CA ALA A 178 -8.35 -11.98 -2.87
C ALA A 178 -7.69 -11.17 -4.01
N TRP A 179 -8.05 -9.89 -4.17
CA TRP A 179 -7.36 -8.99 -5.09
C TRP A 179 -5.87 -8.84 -4.76
N THR A 180 -5.56 -8.72 -3.47
CA THR A 180 -4.19 -8.66 -2.96
C THR A 180 -3.41 -9.94 -3.25
N ALA A 181 -4.03 -11.10 -3.03
CA ALA A 181 -3.45 -12.39 -3.36
C ALA A 181 -3.18 -12.53 -4.87
N GLY A 182 -4.11 -12.09 -5.73
CA GLY A 182 -3.91 -12.06 -7.17
C GLY A 182 -2.71 -11.21 -7.59
N ALA A 183 -2.58 -10.01 -7.02
CA ALA A 183 -1.43 -9.14 -7.25
C ALA A 183 -0.11 -9.77 -6.75
N LEU A 184 -0.13 -10.47 -5.61
CA LEU A 184 1.04 -11.18 -5.08
C LEU A 184 1.46 -12.34 -5.98
N VAL A 185 0.51 -13.14 -6.48
CA VAL A 185 0.81 -14.23 -7.42
C VAL A 185 1.46 -13.67 -8.68
N LEU A 186 0.92 -12.57 -9.21
CA LEU A 186 1.50 -11.89 -10.37
C LEU A 186 2.90 -11.35 -10.08
N ALA A 187 3.11 -10.74 -8.91
CA ALA A 187 4.42 -10.26 -8.47
C ALA A 187 5.44 -11.40 -8.34
N VAL A 188 5.05 -12.55 -7.78
CA VAL A 188 5.92 -13.74 -7.67
C VAL A 188 6.30 -14.28 -9.04
N ALA A 189 5.33 -14.37 -9.97
CA ALA A 189 5.57 -14.83 -11.33
C ALA A 189 6.53 -13.89 -12.09
N LEU A 190 6.38 -12.57 -11.90
CA LEU A 190 7.16 -11.55 -12.60
C LEU A 190 8.48 -11.18 -11.91
N ALA A 191 8.65 -11.48 -10.61
CA ALA A 191 9.92 -11.30 -9.90
C ALA A 191 11.05 -12.18 -10.47
N ARG A 192 10.69 -13.30 -11.12
CA ARG A 192 11.64 -14.18 -11.80
C ARG A 192 12.14 -13.64 -13.14
N ARG A 193 11.41 -12.71 -13.76
CA ARG A 193 11.88 -12.06 -14.99
C ARG A 193 13.09 -11.18 -14.67
N ASP A 194 14.08 -11.19 -15.55
CA ASP A 194 15.31 -10.44 -15.33
C ASP A 194 15.07 -8.95 -15.11
N VAL A 195 16.01 -8.35 -14.37
CA VAL A 195 16.04 -6.92 -14.03
C VAL A 195 16.93 -6.18 -15.04
N THR A 196 17.18 -6.79 -16.18
CA THR A 196 18.00 -6.24 -17.26
C THR A 196 17.09 -5.46 -18.20
N ASP A 197 16.78 -4.22 -17.83
CA ASP A 197 16.42 -3.12 -18.73
C ASP A 197 16.86 -1.79 -18.09
#